data_AF-X1NK58-F1
#
_entry.id   AF-X1NK58-F1
#
_cell.length_a   1.000
_cell.length_b   1.000
_cell.length_c   1.000
_cell.angle_alpha   90.00
_cell.angle_beta   90.00
_cell.angle_gamma   90.00
#
_symmetry.space_group_name_H-M   'P 1'
#
loop_
_entity.id
_entity.type
_entity.pdbx_description
1 polymer ?
#
loop_
_entity_poly.entity_id
_entity_poly.type
_entity_poly.pdbx_seq_one_letter_code
_entity_poly.pdbx_strand_id
1 'polypeptide(L)'
;MGDSPFQQYKELGISNEILNLVNRELKLPDERLTAFARGRRVEALNEALSLEKGPDQEHRKSYIFYKIGDFTLGVAKPGKEAAPDYKSCRHYITHEKTNNPNDMFPLVLKSEKKFGKELTFELMFEKIEHLMRSDLFGLELMGMLLFRAAFMLDHQKNKDGHWRYQPPEDIVKLLEKKIPDIEGMPVRVFLHFLEILSLNEDVKVHTLGYEGFKQDYGRINTLLTFAHLIIVLIS
;
A
#
# COMPACT_ATOMS: atom_id res chain seq x y z
N MET A 1 -33.88 11.41 -9.70
CA MET A 1 -32.97 12.58 -9.75
C MET A 1 -32.07 12.43 -8.55
N GLY A 2 -30.84 11.95 -8.74
CA GLY A 2 -29.92 11.76 -7.62
C GLY A 2 -29.51 13.11 -7.08
N ASP A 3 -29.54 13.27 -5.76
CA ASP A 3 -28.95 14.43 -5.10
C ASP A 3 -27.52 14.64 -5.61
N SER A 4 -27.16 15.90 -5.88
CA SER A 4 -25.78 16.25 -6.23
C SER A 4 -24.84 15.68 -5.16
N PRO A 5 -23.66 15.13 -5.51
CA PRO A 5 -22.69 14.64 -4.50
C PRO A 5 -22.42 15.66 -3.39
N PHE A 6 -22.52 16.96 -3.69
CA PHE A 6 -22.41 18.05 -2.73
C PHE A 6 -23.49 18.05 -1.63
N GLN A 7 -24.69 17.58 -1.95
CA GLN A 7 -25.80 17.49 -1.00
C GLN A 7 -25.57 16.35 0.01
N GLN A 8 -25.06 15.20 -0.47
CA GLN A 8 -24.66 14.08 0.39
C GLN A 8 -23.56 14.49 1.39
N TYR A 9 -22.53 15.21 0.92
CA TYR A 9 -21.47 15.70 1.82
C TYR A 9 -21.98 16.69 2.87
N LYS A 10 -22.97 17.54 2.52
CA LYS A 10 -23.61 18.42 3.50
C LYS A 10 -24.38 17.65 4.56
N GLU A 11 -25.08 16.59 4.18
CA GLU A 11 -25.82 15.71 5.11
C GLU A 11 -24.87 15.00 6.09
N LEU A 12 -23.64 14.69 5.64
CA LEU A 12 -22.55 14.15 6.46
C LEU A 12 -21.82 15.22 7.30
N GLY A 13 -22.26 16.48 7.25
CA GLY A 13 -21.64 17.59 7.98
C GLY A 13 -20.27 18.00 7.46
N ILE A 14 -19.93 17.66 6.21
CA ILE A 14 -18.65 18.02 5.59
C ILE A 14 -18.74 19.43 5.01
N SER A 15 -17.90 20.32 5.55
CA SER A 15 -17.84 21.72 5.11
C SER A 15 -17.28 21.89 3.70
N ASN A 16 -17.63 22.99 3.03
CA ASN A 16 -17.09 23.33 1.70
C ASN A 16 -15.57 23.53 1.75
N GLU A 17 -15.03 24.02 2.86
CA GLU A 17 -13.60 24.19 3.09
C GLU A 17 -12.88 22.84 3.05
N ILE A 18 -13.45 21.81 3.67
CA ILE A 18 -12.92 20.44 3.62
C ILE A 18 -13.01 19.87 2.21
N LEU A 19 -14.14 20.06 1.51
CA LEU A 19 -14.28 19.57 0.13
C LEU A 19 -13.29 20.24 -0.81
N ASN A 20 -13.05 21.54 -0.66
CA ASN A 20 -12.06 22.28 -1.43
C ASN A 20 -10.64 21.80 -1.14
N LEU A 21 -10.33 21.50 0.12
CA LEU A 21 -9.05 20.90 0.51
C LEU A 21 -8.87 19.52 -0.16
N VAL A 22 -9.85 18.63 -0.04
CA VAL A 22 -9.81 17.29 -0.66
C VAL A 22 -9.64 17.39 -2.17
N ASN A 23 -10.44 18.22 -2.83
CA ASN A 23 -10.36 18.42 -4.28
C ASN A 23 -9.01 18.99 -4.72
N ARG A 24 -8.37 19.82 -3.89
CA ARG A 24 -7.04 20.38 -4.19
C ARG A 24 -5.94 19.35 -4.03
N GLU A 25 -5.91 18.66 -2.89
CA GLU A 25 -4.83 17.74 -2.51
C GLU A 25 -4.91 16.40 -3.27
N LEU A 26 -6.13 15.89 -3.48
CA LEU A 26 -6.35 14.56 -4.05
C LEU A 26 -6.68 14.58 -5.55
N LYS A 27 -6.60 15.74 -6.21
CA LYS A 27 -6.79 15.87 -7.65
C LYS A 27 -5.89 14.90 -8.41
N LEU A 28 -6.46 14.15 -9.34
CA LEU A 28 -5.69 13.33 -10.28
C LEU A 28 -5.05 14.22 -11.36
N PRO A 29 -3.83 13.89 -11.82
CA PRO A 29 -3.25 14.55 -12.98
C PRO A 29 -4.05 14.23 -14.24
N ASP A 30 -3.98 15.11 -15.25
CA ASP A 30 -4.64 14.91 -16.54
C ASP A 30 -3.93 13.86 -17.42
N GLU A 31 -2.77 13.37 -16.98
CA GLU A 31 -1.95 12.38 -17.67
C GLU A 31 -2.41 10.94 -17.43
N ARG A 32 -1.98 10.00 -18.29
CA ARG A 32 -2.23 8.56 -18.07
C ARG A 32 -1.44 8.06 -16.86
N LEU A 33 -2.16 7.71 -15.79
CA LEU A 33 -1.57 7.31 -14.50
C LEU A 33 -0.56 6.16 -14.60
N THR A 34 -0.84 5.14 -15.41
CA THR A 34 0.11 4.02 -15.63
C THR A 34 1.44 4.50 -16.24
N ALA A 35 1.39 5.43 -17.20
CA ALA A 35 2.58 5.96 -17.83
C ALA A 35 3.40 6.82 -16.85
N PHE A 36 2.70 7.66 -16.07
CA PHE A 36 3.28 8.48 -15.00
C PHE A 36 3.99 7.61 -13.94
N ALA A 37 3.35 6.52 -13.51
CA ALA A 37 3.86 5.66 -12.44
C ALA A 37 5.05 4.79 -12.87
N ARG A 38 5.11 4.39 -14.15
CA ARG A 38 6.04 3.33 -14.62
C ARG A 38 7.50 3.61 -14.27
N GLY A 39 8.01 4.81 -14.53
CA GLY A 39 9.40 5.14 -14.23
C GLY A 39 9.72 5.05 -12.74
N ARG A 40 8.84 5.58 -11.90
CA ARG A 40 8.96 5.53 -10.43
C ARG A 40 8.93 4.10 -9.90
N ARG A 41 8.03 3.27 -10.45
CA ARG A 41 7.92 1.84 -10.09
C ARG A 41 9.19 1.07 -10.43
N VAL A 42 9.79 1.33 -11.60
CA VAL A 42 11.07 0.71 -11.99
C VAL A 42 12.18 1.09 -11.01
N GLU A 43 12.28 2.37 -10.64
CA GLU A 43 13.28 2.81 -9.66
C GLU A 43 13.07 2.17 -8.27
N ALA A 44 11.83 2.13 -7.77
CA ALA A 44 11.51 1.50 -6.49
C ALA A 44 11.73 -0.03 -6.50
N LEU A 45 11.40 -0.69 -7.61
CA LEU A 45 11.68 -2.11 -7.82
C LEU A 45 13.19 -2.39 -7.77
N ASN A 46 13.98 -1.59 -8.50
CA ASN A 46 15.43 -1.77 -8.55
C ASN A 46 16.07 -1.59 -7.17
N GLU A 47 15.59 -0.61 -6.38
CA GLU A 47 15.98 -0.48 -4.98
C GLU A 47 15.68 -1.77 -4.20
N ALA A 48 14.44 -2.27 -4.24
CA ALA A 48 14.03 -3.47 -3.50
C ALA A 48 14.82 -4.73 -3.91
N LEU A 49 15.10 -4.89 -5.20
CA LEU A 49 15.92 -5.98 -5.72
C LEU A 49 17.37 -5.88 -5.23
N SER A 50 17.92 -4.67 -5.12
CA SER A 50 19.29 -4.42 -4.68
C SER A 50 19.54 -4.69 -3.20
N LEU A 51 18.48 -4.74 -2.38
CA LEU A 51 18.60 -5.03 -0.95
C LEU A 51 19.26 -6.41 -0.74
N GLU A 52 20.31 -6.44 0.08
CA GLU A 52 20.98 -7.69 0.43
C GLU A 52 20.07 -8.58 1.28
N LYS A 53 20.12 -9.88 1.00
CA LYS A 53 19.41 -10.90 1.78
C LYS A 53 20.27 -11.43 2.92
N GLY A 54 19.63 -11.77 4.03
CA GLY A 54 20.20 -12.67 5.03
C GLY A 54 20.40 -14.09 4.48
N PRO A 55 21.14 -14.96 5.18
CA PRO A 55 21.36 -16.34 4.73
C PRO A 55 20.07 -17.17 4.72
N ASP A 56 19.13 -16.87 5.62
CA ASP A 56 17.86 -17.59 5.76
C ASP A 56 16.79 -16.71 6.42
N GLN A 57 15.62 -17.30 6.70
CA GLN A 57 14.46 -16.64 7.28
C GLN A 57 14.60 -16.30 8.77
N GLU A 58 15.52 -16.92 9.49
CA GLU A 58 15.81 -16.62 10.91
C GLU A 58 16.82 -15.48 11.04
N HIS A 59 17.72 -15.35 10.05
CA HIS A 59 18.81 -14.38 10.02
C HIS A 59 18.59 -13.27 8.95
N ARG A 60 17.36 -12.77 8.84
CA ARG A 60 17.00 -11.77 7.83
C ARG A 60 17.76 -10.45 8.02
N LYS A 61 18.07 -9.76 6.93
CA LYS A 61 18.46 -8.35 6.97
C LYS A 61 17.21 -7.46 6.92
N SER A 62 17.10 -6.52 7.85
CA SER A 62 15.99 -5.59 7.96
C SER A 62 16.35 -4.21 7.42
N TYR A 63 15.43 -3.61 6.66
CA TYR A 63 15.57 -2.28 6.08
C TYR A 63 14.36 -1.45 6.48
N ILE A 64 14.62 -0.32 7.14
CA ILE A 64 13.57 0.55 7.65
C ILE A 64 13.23 1.62 6.62
N PHE A 65 11.95 1.75 6.28
CA PHE A 65 11.46 2.74 5.32
C PHE A 65 10.76 3.90 6.02
N TYR A 66 10.01 3.63 7.10
CA TYR A 66 9.20 4.63 7.79
C TYR A 66 9.33 4.52 9.30
N LYS A 67 9.23 5.66 9.98
CA LYS A 67 9.06 5.79 11.43
C LYS A 67 7.87 6.68 11.70
N ILE A 68 6.84 6.16 12.36
CA ILE A 68 5.56 6.82 12.58
C ILE A 68 5.18 6.64 14.04
N GLY A 69 5.40 7.67 14.86
CA GLY A 69 5.24 7.53 16.32
C GLY A 69 6.17 6.47 16.89
N ASP A 70 5.60 5.52 17.64
CA ASP A 70 6.29 4.34 18.18
C ASP A 70 6.38 3.16 17.18
N PHE A 71 5.87 3.33 15.96
CA PHE A 71 5.93 2.32 14.91
C PHE A 71 7.12 2.52 13.99
N THR A 72 7.72 1.40 13.61
CA THR A 72 8.76 1.32 12.57
C THR A 72 8.30 0.33 11.50
N LEU A 73 8.36 0.76 10.24
CA LEU A 73 7.92 -0.05 9.10
C LEU A 73 9.04 -0.21 8.07
N GLY A 74 9.07 -1.34 7.40
CA GLY A 74 10.03 -1.62 6.34
C GLY A 74 9.92 -3.05 5.85
N VAL A 75 11.05 -3.63 5.44
CA VAL A 75 11.10 -5.00 4.93
C VAL A 75 12.22 -5.80 5.58
N ALA A 76 12.08 -7.12 5.60
CA ALA A 76 13.13 -8.05 5.98
C ALA A 76 13.34 -9.10 4.88
N LYS A 77 14.59 -9.34 4.46
CA LYS A 77 14.93 -10.23 3.33
C LYS A 77 15.87 -11.35 3.79
N PRO A 78 15.63 -12.63 3.41
CA PRO A 78 14.69 -13.14 2.39
C PRO A 78 13.32 -13.52 2.96
N GLY A 79 12.22 -13.18 2.28
CA GLY A 79 10.81 -13.47 2.59
C GLY A 79 10.44 -14.96 2.69
N LYS A 80 9.16 -15.28 2.92
CA LYS A 80 8.68 -16.67 3.05
C LYS A 80 8.82 -17.42 1.73
N GLU A 81 8.44 -16.76 0.62
CA GLU A 81 8.44 -17.36 -0.71
C GLU A 81 9.84 -17.49 -1.32
N ALA A 82 10.88 -16.99 -0.65
CA ALA A 82 12.26 -17.06 -1.13
C ALA A 82 12.98 -18.39 -0.85
N ALA A 83 12.43 -19.23 0.03
CA ALA A 83 13.05 -20.51 0.34
C ALA A 83 13.13 -21.42 -0.90
N PRO A 84 14.25 -22.12 -1.17
CA PRO A 84 14.39 -22.95 -2.38
C PRO A 84 13.38 -24.10 -2.49
N ASP A 85 12.86 -24.56 -1.36
CA ASP A 85 11.84 -25.61 -1.26
C ASP A 85 10.40 -25.07 -1.36
N TYR A 86 10.20 -23.75 -1.37
CA TYR A 86 8.89 -23.15 -1.56
C TYR A 86 8.42 -23.30 -3.01
N LYS A 87 7.43 -24.18 -3.26
CA LYS A 87 6.94 -24.49 -4.63
C LYS A 87 5.49 -24.07 -4.88
N SER A 88 5.01 -23.08 -4.13
CA SER A 88 3.65 -22.56 -4.26
C SER A 88 3.53 -21.39 -5.23
N CYS A 89 4.65 -20.77 -5.65
CA CYS A 89 4.61 -19.76 -6.72
C CYS A 89 4.51 -20.45 -8.08
N ARG A 90 3.95 -19.74 -9.05
CA ARG A 90 3.93 -20.15 -10.45
C ARG A 90 4.54 -19.04 -11.29
N HIS A 91 5.50 -19.37 -12.13
CA HIS A 91 6.05 -18.41 -13.08
C HIS A 91 4.98 -18.04 -14.11
N TYR A 92 4.77 -16.74 -14.35
CA TYR A 92 3.62 -16.25 -15.11
C TYR A 92 3.67 -16.60 -16.60
N ILE A 93 4.87 -16.77 -17.16
CA ILE A 93 5.06 -17.09 -18.58
C ILE A 93 5.16 -18.60 -18.83
N THR A 94 5.96 -19.30 -18.02
CA THR A 94 6.24 -20.74 -18.24
C THR A 94 5.22 -21.64 -17.54
N HIS A 95 4.45 -21.08 -16.60
CA HIS A 95 3.50 -21.78 -15.75
C HIS A 95 4.11 -22.88 -14.87
N GLU A 96 5.44 -22.93 -14.74
CA GLU A 96 6.15 -23.87 -13.88
C GLU A 96 6.03 -23.46 -12.41
N LYS A 97 6.00 -24.46 -11.51
CA LYS A 97 6.07 -24.23 -10.07
C LYS A 97 7.48 -23.80 -9.69
N THR A 98 7.59 -22.71 -8.94
CA THR A 98 8.86 -22.11 -8.55
C THR A 98 8.72 -21.42 -7.19
N ASN A 99 9.80 -20.79 -6.73
CA ASN A 99 9.85 -19.88 -5.59
C ASN A 99 10.02 -18.43 -6.08
N ASN A 100 9.89 -17.45 -5.17
CA ASN A 100 10.23 -16.04 -5.41
C ASN A 100 11.52 -15.71 -4.66
N PRO A 101 12.73 -15.90 -5.24
CA PRO A 101 14.00 -15.71 -4.53
C PRO A 101 14.24 -14.27 -4.04
N ASN A 102 13.49 -13.30 -4.55
CA ASN A 102 13.58 -11.90 -4.13
C ASN A 102 12.47 -11.49 -3.16
N ASP A 103 11.60 -12.43 -2.74
CA ASP A 103 10.53 -12.17 -1.79
C ASP A 103 11.08 -11.43 -0.56
N MET A 104 10.31 -10.46 -0.09
CA MET A 104 10.60 -9.69 1.11
C MET A 104 9.47 -9.90 2.10
N PHE A 105 9.78 -9.76 3.38
CA PHE A 105 8.79 -9.80 4.44
C PHE A 105 8.46 -8.38 4.89
N PRO A 106 7.24 -7.87 4.63
CA PRO A 106 6.78 -6.61 5.21
C PRO A 106 6.87 -6.65 6.74
N LEU A 107 7.58 -5.67 7.31
CA LEU A 107 7.89 -5.61 8.73
C LEU A 107 7.15 -4.43 9.37
N VAL A 108 6.44 -4.71 10.47
CA VAL A 108 5.86 -3.69 11.36
C VAL A 108 6.32 -3.97 12.78
N LEU A 109 7.02 -3.01 13.37
CA LEU A 109 7.44 -3.04 14.76
C LEU A 109 6.74 -1.92 15.54
N LYS A 110 6.35 -2.20 16.78
CA LYS A 110 5.89 -1.20 17.75
C LYS A 110 6.82 -1.25 18.95
N SER A 111 7.47 -0.13 19.27
CA SER A 111 8.51 -0.07 20.32
C SER A 111 9.54 -1.19 20.15
N GLU A 112 10.05 -1.34 18.92
CA GLU A 112 11.07 -2.33 18.51
C GLU A 112 10.64 -3.81 18.59
N LYS A 113 9.40 -4.10 18.96
CA LYS A 113 8.84 -5.46 19.00
C LYS A 113 7.91 -5.71 17.82
N LYS A 114 7.90 -6.94 17.30
CA LYS A 114 6.97 -7.35 16.22
C LYS A 114 5.54 -7.00 16.63
N PHE A 115 4.87 -6.20 15.81
CA PHE A 115 3.50 -5.79 16.07
C PHE A 115 2.51 -6.79 15.46
N GLY A 116 1.65 -7.36 16.30
CA GLY A 116 0.59 -8.26 15.86
C GLY A 116 1.07 -9.61 15.30
N LYS A 117 0.12 -10.37 14.75
CA LYS A 117 0.40 -11.55 13.93
C LYS A 117 0.83 -11.12 12.54
N GLU A 118 1.39 -12.05 11.77
CA GLU A 118 1.68 -11.83 10.36
C GLU A 118 0.38 -11.49 9.61
N LEU A 119 0.35 -10.32 8.98
CA LEU A 119 -0.82 -9.81 8.27
C LEU A 119 -0.87 -10.45 6.88
N THR A 120 -1.66 -11.52 6.75
CA THR A 120 -1.98 -12.10 5.45
C THR A 120 -2.96 -11.19 4.70
N PHE A 121 -3.04 -11.39 3.39
CA PHE A 121 -4.00 -10.67 2.54
C PHE A 121 -5.45 -10.86 3.02
N GLU A 122 -5.81 -12.08 3.42
CA GLU A 122 -7.13 -12.40 3.99
C GLU A 122 -7.39 -11.62 5.29
N LEU A 123 -6.42 -11.58 6.21
CA LEU A 123 -6.55 -10.82 7.45
C LEU A 123 -6.68 -9.31 7.20
N MET A 124 -6.07 -8.77 6.14
CA MET A 124 -6.26 -7.38 5.75
C MET A 124 -7.65 -7.12 5.17
N PHE A 125 -8.19 -8.06 4.42
CA PHE A 125 -9.57 -8.01 3.93
C PHE A 125 -10.56 -7.99 5.08
N GLU A 126 -10.46 -8.94 6.01
CA GLU A 126 -11.31 -9.01 7.21
C GLU A 126 -11.23 -7.70 8.01
N LYS A 127 -10.03 -7.14 8.18
CA LYS A 127 -9.82 -5.84 8.84
C LYS A 127 -10.56 -4.69 8.16
N ILE A 128 -10.57 -4.66 6.82
CA ILE A 128 -11.28 -3.62 6.06
C ILE A 128 -12.79 -3.88 6.07
N GLU A 129 -13.24 -5.13 6.01
CA GLU A 129 -14.65 -5.51 6.14
C GLU A 129 -15.22 -5.08 7.49
N HIS A 130 -14.44 -5.14 8.57
CA HIS A 130 -14.87 -4.61 9.86
C HIS A 130 -15.05 -3.09 9.85
N LEU A 131 -14.51 -2.38 8.86
CA LEU A 131 -14.78 -0.97 8.65
C LEU A 131 -16.13 -0.69 7.96
N MET A 132 -16.92 -1.70 7.58
CA MET A 132 -18.26 -1.54 6.97
C MET A 132 -19.21 -0.61 7.74
N ARG A 133 -18.98 -0.41 9.04
CA ARG A 133 -19.77 0.48 9.90
C ARG A 133 -19.03 1.75 10.31
N SER A 134 -17.88 2.02 9.70
CA SER A 134 -17.05 3.20 9.99
C SER A 134 -17.60 4.45 9.29
N ASP A 135 -16.95 5.58 9.54
CA ASP A 135 -17.28 6.85 8.93
C ASP A 135 -17.13 6.79 7.40
N LEU A 136 -18.25 7.00 6.68
CA LEU A 136 -18.35 6.92 5.22
C LEU A 136 -17.31 7.79 4.52
N PHE A 137 -17.17 9.03 4.97
CA PHE A 137 -16.21 9.97 4.41
C PHE A 137 -14.76 9.55 4.72
N GLY A 138 -14.49 9.00 5.90
CA GLY A 138 -13.21 8.37 6.22
C GLY A 138 -12.85 7.24 5.26
N LEU A 139 -13.79 6.36 4.94
CA LEU A 139 -13.59 5.28 3.97
C LEU A 139 -13.29 5.84 2.57
N GLU A 140 -14.02 6.85 2.12
CA GLU A 140 -13.74 7.53 0.85
C GLU A 140 -12.33 8.11 0.80
N LEU A 141 -11.90 8.83 1.85
CA LEU A 141 -10.54 9.38 1.93
C LEU A 141 -9.48 8.27 1.86
N MET A 142 -9.70 7.16 2.57
CA MET A 142 -8.81 6.00 2.53
C MET A 142 -8.74 5.40 1.12
N GLY A 143 -9.89 5.20 0.46
CA GLY A 143 -9.96 4.70 -0.91
C GLY A 143 -9.23 5.60 -1.90
N MET A 144 -9.40 6.92 -1.79
CA MET A 144 -8.68 7.90 -2.60
C MET A 144 -7.16 7.84 -2.39
N LEU A 145 -6.71 7.73 -1.14
CA LEU A 145 -5.28 7.61 -0.82
C LEU A 145 -4.67 6.31 -1.35
N LEU A 146 -5.38 5.18 -1.25
CA LEU A 146 -4.93 3.90 -1.80
C LEU A 146 -4.88 3.92 -3.33
N PHE A 147 -5.89 4.50 -3.99
CA PHE A 147 -5.90 4.68 -5.43
C PHE A 147 -4.68 5.49 -5.89
N ARG A 148 -4.41 6.63 -5.25
CA ARG A 148 -3.26 7.48 -5.56
C ARG A 148 -1.92 6.78 -5.28
N ALA A 149 -1.84 5.99 -4.21
CA ALA A 149 -0.66 5.19 -3.88
C ALA A 149 -0.37 4.09 -4.92
N ALA A 150 -1.42 3.50 -5.51
CA ALA A 150 -1.31 2.50 -6.58
C ALA A 150 -0.48 3.03 -7.77
N PHE A 151 -0.68 4.30 -8.11
CA PHE A 151 0.01 4.98 -9.21
C PHE A 151 1.18 5.85 -8.76
N MET A 152 1.67 5.66 -7.52
CA MET A 152 2.79 6.42 -6.95
C MET A 152 2.64 7.95 -7.05
N LEU A 153 1.40 8.47 -7.00
CA LEU A 153 1.12 9.90 -7.14
C LEU A 153 1.67 10.68 -5.95
N ASP A 154 1.53 10.12 -4.75
CA ASP A 154 2.00 10.71 -3.51
C ASP A 154 3.37 10.16 -3.06
N HIS A 155 4.23 9.78 -4.01
CA HIS A 155 5.58 9.33 -3.67
C HIS A 155 6.60 10.41 -3.99
N GLN A 156 7.54 10.62 -3.06
CA GLN A 156 8.64 11.56 -3.20
C GLN A 156 9.97 10.84 -2.96
N LYS A 157 11.06 11.35 -3.55
CA LYS A 157 12.39 10.83 -3.25
C LYS A 157 12.81 11.32 -1.86
N ASN A 158 13.27 10.40 -1.03
CA ASN A 158 13.93 10.73 0.22
C ASN A 158 15.36 11.26 -0.04
N LYS A 159 16.08 11.60 1.04
CA LYS A 159 17.48 12.09 0.97
C LYS A 159 18.46 11.13 0.29
N ASP A 160 18.15 9.85 0.26
CA ASP A 160 18.98 8.78 -0.33
C ASP A 160 18.56 8.48 -1.79
N GLY A 161 17.62 9.26 -2.35
CA GLY A 161 17.15 9.14 -3.72
C GLY A 161 16.05 8.08 -3.94
N HIS A 162 15.53 7.49 -2.87
CA HIS A 162 14.57 6.40 -2.90
C HIS A 162 13.12 6.88 -2.80
N TRP A 163 12.22 6.27 -3.56
CA TRP A 163 10.80 6.63 -3.54
C TRP A 163 10.13 6.17 -2.25
N ARG A 164 9.47 7.10 -1.56
CA ARG A 164 8.73 6.85 -0.33
C ARG A 164 7.36 7.49 -0.40
N TYR A 165 6.37 6.79 0.14
CA TYR A 165 5.01 7.29 0.21
C TYR A 165 4.94 8.44 1.21
N GLN A 166 4.40 9.56 0.74
CA GLN A 166 4.23 10.79 1.47
C GLN A 166 2.88 11.41 1.09
N PRO A 167 1.77 10.81 1.55
CA PRO A 167 0.42 11.33 1.31
C PRO A 167 0.26 12.75 1.88
N PRO A 168 -0.67 13.57 1.32
CA PRO A 168 -0.94 14.91 1.83
C PRO A 168 -1.32 14.90 3.32
N GLU A 169 -0.52 15.58 4.15
CA GLU A 169 -0.61 15.49 5.61
C GLU A 169 -1.98 15.91 6.16
N ASP A 170 -2.59 16.95 5.57
CA ASP A 170 -3.91 17.42 5.99
C ASP A 170 -5.00 16.39 5.72
N ILE A 171 -4.87 15.61 4.63
CA ILE A 171 -5.80 14.53 4.29
C ILE A 171 -5.60 13.35 5.25
N VAL A 172 -4.36 12.99 5.57
CA VAL A 172 -4.11 11.91 6.53
C VAL A 172 -4.63 12.28 7.91
N LYS A 173 -4.42 13.52 8.38
CA LYS A 173 -4.99 14.00 9.65
C LYS A 173 -6.51 13.98 9.65
N LEU A 174 -7.13 14.30 8.51
CA LEU A 174 -8.58 14.24 8.37
C LEU A 174 -9.07 12.78 8.45
N LEU A 175 -8.39 11.87 7.77
CA LEU A 175 -8.65 10.43 7.86
C LEU A 175 -8.47 9.91 9.29
N GLU A 176 -7.38 10.26 9.98
CA GLU A 176 -7.10 9.84 11.37
C GLU A 176 -8.18 10.31 12.36
N LYS A 177 -8.85 11.43 12.09
CA LYS A 177 -10.00 11.88 12.90
C LYS A 177 -11.25 11.04 12.68
N LYS A 178 -11.41 10.47 11.48
CA LYS A 178 -12.59 9.69 11.07
C LYS A 178 -12.44 8.20 11.34
N ILE A 179 -11.25 7.67 11.05
CA ILE A 179 -10.84 6.28 11.24
C ILE A 179 -9.46 6.34 11.92
N PRO A 180 -9.38 6.43 13.26
CA PRO A 180 -8.10 6.57 13.94
C PRO A 180 -7.25 5.31 13.86
N ASP A 181 -7.88 4.14 13.95
CA ASP A 181 -7.23 2.85 13.92
C ASP A 181 -8.06 1.80 13.19
N ILE A 182 -7.38 0.76 12.72
CA ILE A 182 -7.92 -0.43 12.08
C ILE A 182 -7.43 -1.62 12.92
N GLU A 183 -8.29 -2.09 13.81
CA GLU A 183 -8.00 -3.19 14.75
C GLU A 183 -6.69 -3.01 15.53
N GLY A 184 -6.52 -1.85 16.16
CA GLY A 184 -5.36 -1.53 17.00
C GLY A 184 -4.12 -1.06 16.24
N MET A 185 -4.16 -1.03 14.90
CA MET A 185 -3.14 -0.39 14.08
C MET A 185 -3.60 1.01 13.68
N PRO A 186 -2.85 2.09 13.98
CA PRO A 186 -3.20 3.43 13.50
C PRO A 186 -3.38 3.45 11.98
N VAL A 187 -4.41 4.12 11.46
CA VAL A 187 -4.73 4.09 10.02
C VAL A 187 -3.55 4.53 9.14
N ARG A 188 -2.75 5.50 9.61
CA ARG A 188 -1.54 5.95 8.93
C ARG A 188 -0.51 4.83 8.82
N VAL A 189 -0.31 4.06 9.89
CA VAL A 189 0.59 2.88 9.89
C VAL A 189 0.05 1.84 8.90
N PHE A 190 -1.26 1.62 8.88
CA PHE A 190 -1.90 0.69 7.94
C PHE A 190 -1.68 1.10 6.46
N LEU A 191 -1.84 2.39 6.13
CA LEU A 191 -1.58 2.89 4.77
C LEU A 191 -0.13 2.64 4.32
N HIS A 192 0.85 2.89 5.20
CA HIS A 192 2.26 2.67 4.88
C HIS A 192 2.60 1.18 4.83
N PHE A 193 1.93 0.34 5.62
CA PHE A 193 2.06 -1.10 5.53
C PHE A 193 1.57 -1.63 4.18
N LEU A 194 0.39 -1.17 3.72
CA LEU A 194 -0.14 -1.52 2.40
C LEU A 194 0.79 -1.07 1.27
N GLU A 195 1.45 0.08 1.42
CA GLU A 195 2.45 0.51 0.45
C GLU A 195 3.66 -0.43 0.38
N ILE A 196 4.21 -0.83 1.52
CA ILE A 196 5.32 -1.80 1.58
C ILE A 196 4.91 -3.14 0.95
N LEU A 197 3.71 -3.61 1.28
CA LEU A 197 3.15 -4.82 0.70
C LEU A 197 3.06 -4.71 -0.82
N SER A 198 2.57 -3.57 -1.32
CA SER A 198 2.44 -3.32 -2.76
C SER A 198 3.79 -3.32 -3.49
N LEU A 199 4.86 -2.85 -2.83
CA LEU A 199 6.22 -2.96 -3.35
C LEU A 199 6.72 -4.41 -3.39
N ASN A 200 6.40 -5.22 -2.38
CA ASN A 200 6.73 -6.65 -2.40
C ASN A 200 6.02 -7.38 -3.55
N GLU A 201 4.77 -7.02 -3.85
CA GLU A 201 4.03 -7.56 -4.99
C GLU A 201 4.64 -7.14 -6.35
N ASP A 202 5.17 -5.91 -6.46
CA ASP A 202 5.97 -5.51 -7.64
C ASP A 202 7.22 -6.39 -7.81
N VAL A 203 7.94 -6.69 -6.71
CA VAL A 203 9.10 -7.59 -6.72
C VAL A 203 8.71 -9.00 -7.13
N LYS A 204 7.60 -9.53 -6.61
CA LYS A 204 7.07 -10.86 -6.96
C LYS A 204 6.72 -10.95 -8.44
N VAL A 205 5.95 -9.99 -8.95
CA VAL A 205 5.50 -9.97 -10.34
C VAL A 205 6.69 -9.89 -11.30
N HIS A 206 7.67 -9.04 -10.99
CA HIS A 206 8.90 -8.96 -11.76
C HIS A 206 9.68 -10.29 -11.74
N THR A 207 9.92 -10.83 -10.54
CA THR A 207 10.72 -12.05 -10.35
C THR A 207 10.08 -13.28 -10.99
N LEU A 208 8.75 -13.32 -11.08
CA LEU A 208 7.99 -14.44 -11.66
C LEU A 208 7.68 -14.25 -13.16
N GLY A 209 8.34 -13.32 -13.85
CA GLY A 209 8.39 -13.28 -15.32
C GLY A 209 7.67 -12.11 -15.99
N TYR A 210 7.00 -11.23 -15.25
CA TYR A 210 6.38 -10.02 -15.83
C TYR A 210 7.29 -8.80 -15.66
N GLU A 211 8.35 -8.79 -16.45
CA GLU A 211 9.34 -7.71 -16.45
C GLU A 211 8.79 -6.39 -17.04
N GLY A 212 9.30 -5.27 -16.52
CA GLY A 212 9.10 -3.93 -17.09
C GLY A 212 7.69 -3.35 -16.91
N PHE A 213 6.84 -3.92 -16.03
CA PHE A 213 5.50 -3.41 -15.74
C PHE A 213 4.68 -3.10 -17.01
N LYS A 214 4.71 -4.04 -17.98
CA LYS A 214 3.92 -3.93 -19.22
C LYS A 214 2.42 -3.99 -18.98
N GLN A 215 2.01 -4.64 -17.88
CA GLN A 215 0.64 -4.75 -17.41
C GLN A 215 0.53 -4.17 -15.99
N ASP A 216 -0.68 -3.79 -15.58
CA ASP A 216 -0.97 -3.17 -14.29
C ASP A 216 -1.08 -4.19 -13.13
N TYR A 217 -0.13 -5.13 -13.09
CA TYR A 217 0.05 -6.09 -12.00
C TYR A 217 0.91 -5.55 -10.87
N GLY A 218 1.02 -6.32 -9.79
CA GLY A 218 1.80 -5.98 -8.61
C GLY A 218 1.09 -4.91 -7.79
N ARG A 219 1.80 -3.83 -7.46
CA ARG A 219 1.32 -2.69 -6.69
C ARG A 219 -0.06 -2.20 -7.14
N ILE A 220 -0.24 -1.97 -8.44
CA ILE A 220 -1.48 -1.38 -8.97
C ILE A 220 -2.66 -2.30 -8.65
N ASN A 221 -2.59 -3.56 -9.05
CA ASN A 221 -3.63 -4.54 -8.74
C ASN A 221 -3.87 -4.66 -7.22
N THR A 222 -2.81 -4.80 -6.42
CA THR A 222 -2.90 -4.95 -4.97
C THR A 222 -3.64 -3.80 -4.30
N LEU A 223 -3.24 -2.55 -4.57
CA LEU A 223 -3.83 -1.39 -3.93
C LEU A 223 -5.22 -1.05 -4.48
N LEU A 224 -5.45 -1.26 -5.79
CA LEU A 224 -6.78 -1.09 -6.38
C LEU A 224 -7.76 -2.14 -5.89
N THR A 225 -7.33 -3.37 -5.61
CA THR A 225 -8.17 -4.38 -4.98
C THR A 225 -8.71 -3.89 -3.62
N PHE A 226 -7.86 -3.30 -2.78
CA PHE A 226 -8.32 -2.70 -1.52
C PHE A 226 -9.19 -1.46 -1.72
N ALA A 227 -8.86 -0.59 -2.69
CA ALA A 227 -9.69 0.57 -3.02
C ALA A 227 -11.08 0.15 -3.52
N HIS A 228 -11.18 -0.89 -4.36
CA HIS A 228 -12.45 -1.44 -4.82
C HIS A 228 -13.24 -2.08 -3.69
N LEU A 229 -12.58 -2.79 -2.77
CA LEU A 229 -13.24 -3.32 -1.58
C LEU A 229 -13.91 -2.17 -0.80
N ILE A 230 -13.18 -1.09 -0.54
CA ILE A 230 -13.72 0.10 0.12
C ILE A 230 -14.92 0.67 -0.64
N ILE A 231 -14.85 0.79 -1.97
CA ILE A 231 -15.98 1.25 -2.80
C ILE A 231 -17.21 0.37 -2.60
N VAL A 232 -17.04 -0.95 -2.53
CA VAL A 232 -18.16 -1.87 -2.25
C VAL A 232 -18.73 -1.64 -0.86
N LEU A 233 -17.90 -1.33 0.14
CA LEU A 233 -18.38 -1.08 1.51
C LEU A 233 -19.18 0.23 1.65
N ILE A 234 -18.96 1.21 0.77
CA ILE A 234 -19.63 2.52 0.79
C ILE A 234 -20.81 2.62 -0.19
N SER A 235 -21.05 1.58 -0.99
CA SER A 235 -22.14 1.49 -1.98
C SER A 235 -23.42 0.95 -1.36
#